data_AF-A0A955H831-F1
#
_entry.id   AF-A0A955H831-F1
#
_cell.length_a   1.000
_cell.length_b   1.000
_cell.length_c   1.000
_cell.angle_alpha   90.00
_cell.angle_beta   90.00
_cell.angle_gamma   90.00
#
_symmetry.space_group_name_H-M   'P 1'
#
loop_
_entity.id
_entity.type
_entity.pdbx_description
1 polymer ?
#
loop_
_entity_poly.entity_id
_entity_poly.type
_entity_poly.pdbx_seq_one_letter_code
_entity_poly.pdbx_strand_id
1 'polypeptide(L)'
;MQSTKQSTWRVARKLAFRQIQRSSIWMNILTVAIMVLTFLNLVLITGILTGLTEGIFKDNRSQYTGDVFISALTGKEIIENSYAIQATLNSHPEVKSYTSRYVKQATAEANYQTRWDFDTQENSVSLELVGIDPATETKVTKLANSVTVGDYLREGESGYILLGADNLAEYTEFSDSFEPLKNITPGTRVKVSFSSGSAAENAVSGPHGGGDNGSGVDRSGVSTEFIVKGIVESKVGQVAKRAYITTDDWNHFVGGAVDGAN
;
A
#
# COMPACT_ATOMS: atom_id res chain seq x y z
N MET A 1 -34.41 10.13 58.79
CA MET A 1 -32.95 9.85 58.65
C MET A 1 -32.29 10.40 57.36
N GLN A 2 -33.01 11.00 56.41
CA GLN A 2 -32.39 11.59 55.20
C GLN A 2 -31.90 13.05 55.38
N SER A 3 -32.49 13.81 56.30
CA SER A 3 -32.11 15.22 56.55
C SER A 3 -30.71 15.39 57.15
N THR A 4 -30.25 14.42 57.96
CA THR A 4 -28.92 14.46 58.62
C THR A 4 -27.77 14.20 57.64
N LYS A 5 -28.00 13.42 56.57
CA LYS A 5 -26.98 13.20 55.52
C LYS A 5 -26.64 14.49 54.77
N GLN A 6 -27.64 15.33 54.49
CA GLN A 6 -27.45 16.59 53.77
C GLN A 6 -26.68 17.63 54.59
N SER A 7 -26.90 17.69 55.92
CA SER A 7 -26.14 18.58 56.80
C SER A 7 -24.68 18.14 56.92
N THR A 8 -24.41 16.84 57.00
CA THR A 8 -23.04 16.30 57.13
C THR A 8 -22.19 16.62 55.89
N TRP A 9 -22.74 16.50 54.68
CA TRP A 9 -21.99 16.83 53.45
C TRP A 9 -21.66 18.34 53.34
N ARG A 10 -22.60 19.20 53.76
CA ARG A 10 -22.38 20.66 53.79
C ARG A 10 -21.31 21.05 54.80
N VAL A 11 -21.29 20.41 55.98
CA VAL A 11 -20.27 20.62 57.01
C VAL A 11 -18.91 20.09 56.54
N ALA A 12 -18.86 18.88 55.97
CA ALA A 12 -17.65 18.28 55.43
C ALA A 12 -17.01 19.15 54.34
N ARG A 13 -17.80 19.67 53.38
CA ARG A 13 -17.29 20.61 52.35
C ARG A 13 -16.71 21.89 52.96
N LYS A 14 -17.34 22.46 54.00
CA LYS A 14 -16.84 23.67 54.68
C LYS A 14 -15.52 23.40 55.42
N LEU A 15 -15.40 22.24 56.06
CA LEU A 15 -14.16 21.83 56.73
C LEU A 15 -13.03 21.60 55.71
N ALA A 16 -13.30 20.90 54.61
CA ALA A 16 -12.34 20.65 53.54
C ALA A 16 -11.85 21.95 52.87
N PHE A 17 -12.75 22.88 52.56
CA PHE A 17 -12.38 24.17 51.97
C PHE A 17 -11.47 25.00 52.90
N ARG A 18 -11.78 25.02 54.21
CA ARG A 18 -10.95 25.70 55.21
C ARG A 18 -9.58 25.03 55.39
N GLN A 19 -9.51 23.71 55.23
CA GLN A 19 -8.27 22.94 55.30
C GLN A 19 -7.36 23.21 54.11
N ILE A 20 -7.91 23.26 52.89
CA ILE A 20 -7.18 23.64 51.68
C ILE A 20 -6.60 25.06 51.83
N GLN A 21 -7.37 26.00 52.38
CA GLN A 21 -6.93 27.38 52.57
C GLN A 21 -5.81 27.56 53.62
N ARG A 22 -5.68 26.65 54.59
CA ARG A 22 -4.59 26.68 55.59
C ARG A 22 -3.29 26.01 55.09
N SER A 23 -3.38 25.14 54.09
CA SER A 23 -2.22 24.52 53.44
C SER A 23 -1.47 25.57 52.61
N SER A 24 -0.16 25.39 52.44
CA SER A 24 0.65 26.28 51.61
C SER A 24 0.06 26.33 50.20
N ILE A 25 -0.34 27.52 49.75
CA ILE A 25 -0.95 27.76 48.43
C ILE A 25 -0.09 27.14 47.32
N TRP A 26 1.23 27.24 47.46
CA TRP A 26 2.21 26.64 46.55
C TRP A 26 2.13 25.10 46.49
N MET A 27 1.98 24.43 47.63
CA MET A 27 1.91 22.96 47.68
C MET A 27 0.60 22.44 47.07
N ASN A 28 -0.52 23.14 47.31
CA ASN A 28 -1.81 22.78 46.70
C ASN A 28 -1.77 22.96 45.18
N ILE A 29 -1.21 24.08 44.68
CA ILE A 29 -1.05 24.33 43.24
C ILE A 29 -0.15 23.26 42.63
N LEU A 30 0.99 22.94 43.26
CA LEU A 30 1.90 21.90 42.78
C LEU A 30 1.20 20.54 42.68
N THR A 31 0.42 20.17 43.70
CA THR A 31 -0.32 18.89 43.71
C THR A 31 -1.38 18.84 42.60
N VAL A 32 -2.18 19.90 42.47
CA VAL A 32 -3.20 20.00 41.40
C VAL A 32 -2.54 20.00 40.03
N ALA A 33 -1.42 20.70 39.85
CA ALA A 33 -0.66 20.72 38.61
C ALA A 33 -0.14 19.33 38.24
N ILE A 34 0.44 18.59 39.21
CA ILE A 34 0.89 17.21 38.98
C ILE A 34 -0.29 16.31 38.62
N MET A 35 -1.42 16.39 39.34
CA MET A 35 -2.62 15.60 39.04
C MET A 35 -3.20 15.91 37.66
N VAL A 36 -3.23 17.18 37.25
CA VAL A 36 -3.66 17.59 35.91
C VAL A 36 -2.67 17.13 34.85
N LEU A 37 -1.37 17.24 35.10
CA LEU A 37 -0.33 16.83 34.16
C LEU A 37 -0.34 15.31 33.93
N THR A 38 -0.48 14.51 34.99
CA THR A 38 -0.59 13.04 34.86
C THR A 38 -1.89 12.64 34.18
N PHE A 39 -3.00 13.30 34.51
CA PHE A 39 -4.28 13.09 33.82
C PHE A 39 -4.19 13.43 32.34
N LEU A 40 -3.65 14.61 32.01
CA LEU A 40 -3.47 15.05 30.63
C LEU A 40 -2.57 14.09 29.87
N ASN A 41 -1.48 13.61 30.47
CA ASN A 41 -0.60 12.65 29.82
C ASN A 41 -1.32 11.33 29.47
N LEU A 42 -2.13 10.79 30.39
CA LEU A 42 -2.90 9.57 30.14
C LEU A 42 -3.96 9.74 29.04
N VAL A 43 -4.67 10.88 29.02
CA VAL A 43 -5.69 11.17 28.00
C VAL A 43 -5.05 11.51 26.65
N LEU A 44 -3.95 12.24 26.64
CA LEU A 44 -3.26 12.66 25.42
C LEU A 44 -2.69 11.47 24.66
N ILE A 45 -1.98 10.57 25.35
CA ILE A 45 -1.35 9.40 24.71
C ILE A 45 -2.43 8.51 24.08
N THR A 46 -3.51 8.23 24.81
CA THR A 46 -4.62 7.41 24.30
C THR A 46 -5.37 8.11 23.16
N GLY A 47 -5.56 9.43 23.24
CA GLY A 47 -6.17 10.24 22.19
C GLY A 47 -5.34 10.25 20.90
N ILE A 48 -4.03 10.43 20.99
CA ILE A 48 -3.14 10.40 19.82
C ILE A 48 -3.12 9.01 19.19
N LEU A 49 -2.98 7.96 20.01
CA LEU A 49 -2.93 6.59 19.50
C LEU A 49 -4.22 6.23 18.75
N THR A 50 -5.38 6.49 19.34
CA THR A 50 -6.68 6.22 18.70
C THR A 50 -6.90 7.06 17.45
N GLY A 51 -6.53 8.35 17.48
CA GLY A 51 -6.64 9.23 16.32
C GLY A 51 -5.76 8.81 15.15
N LEU A 52 -4.51 8.40 15.41
CA LEU A 52 -3.61 7.89 14.38
C LEU A 52 -4.10 6.56 13.81
N THR A 53 -4.52 5.64 14.68
CA THR A 53 -5.07 4.35 14.24
C THR A 53 -6.30 4.56 13.35
N GLU A 54 -7.26 5.37 13.77
CA GLU A 54 -8.47 5.68 12.98
C GLU A 54 -8.13 6.36 11.65
N GLY A 55 -7.17 7.29 11.65
CA GLY A 55 -6.69 7.96 10.44
C GLY A 55 -6.14 6.97 9.41
N ILE A 56 -5.28 6.04 9.84
CA ILE A 56 -4.71 5.00 8.97
C ILE A 56 -5.80 4.09 8.40
N PHE A 57 -6.76 3.67 9.23
CA PHE A 57 -7.86 2.82 8.74
C PHE A 57 -8.75 3.55 7.73
N LYS A 58 -9.05 4.82 7.96
CA LYS A 58 -9.83 5.64 7.02
C LYS A 58 -9.10 5.85 5.70
N ASP A 59 -7.80 6.14 5.76
CA ASP A 59 -6.98 6.32 4.56
C ASP A 59 -6.87 5.00 3.78
N ASN A 60 -6.62 3.88 4.47
CA ASN A 60 -6.58 2.56 3.84
C ASN A 60 -7.93 2.15 3.23
N ARG A 61 -9.04 2.41 3.92
CA ARG A 61 -10.40 2.16 3.40
C ARG A 61 -10.67 2.98 2.15
N SER A 62 -10.34 4.26 2.16
CA SER A 62 -10.66 5.17 1.06
C SER A 62 -9.77 5.02 -0.17
N GLN A 63 -8.50 4.63 0.01
CA GLN A 63 -7.51 4.57 -1.08
C GLN A 63 -7.19 3.15 -1.54
N TYR A 64 -7.39 2.12 -0.71
CA TYR A 64 -6.97 0.76 -1.03
C TYR A 64 -8.12 -0.25 -1.10
N THR A 65 -8.83 -0.49 0.00
CA THR A 65 -9.77 -1.63 0.11
C THR A 65 -11.20 -1.30 -0.32
N GLY A 66 -11.61 -0.04 -0.22
CA GLY A 66 -13.03 0.29 -0.16
C GLY A 66 -13.68 -0.30 1.09
N ASP A 67 -15.00 -0.47 1.05
CA ASP A 67 -15.80 -0.97 2.18
C ASP A 67 -15.68 -2.48 2.40
N VAL A 68 -15.54 -3.24 1.31
CA VAL A 68 -15.43 -4.71 1.32
C VAL A 68 -14.32 -5.12 0.37
N PHE A 69 -13.39 -5.93 0.85
CA PHE A 69 -12.26 -6.45 0.08
C PHE A 69 -12.36 -7.98 -0.02
N ILE A 70 -12.39 -8.49 -1.25
CA ILE A 70 -12.43 -9.93 -1.52
C ILE A 70 -11.04 -10.35 -2.00
N SER A 71 -10.39 -11.26 -1.27
CA SER A 71 -9.09 -11.83 -1.62
C SER A 71 -9.19 -13.32 -1.90
N ALA A 72 -8.14 -13.88 -2.52
CA ALA A 72 -8.00 -15.33 -2.58
C ALA A 72 -7.92 -15.93 -1.16
N LEU A 73 -8.33 -17.19 -1.03
CA LEU A 73 -8.19 -17.93 0.21
C LEU A 73 -6.70 -18.12 0.53
N THR A 74 -6.34 -18.15 1.81
CA THR A 74 -4.95 -18.38 2.24
C THR A 74 -4.37 -19.63 1.57
N GLY A 75 -3.27 -19.47 0.84
CA GLY A 75 -2.61 -20.55 0.10
C GLY A 75 -3.08 -20.73 -1.36
N LYS A 76 -4.03 -19.93 -1.84
CA LYS A 76 -4.41 -19.87 -3.27
C LYS A 76 -3.94 -18.56 -3.89
N GLU A 77 -3.45 -18.63 -5.12
CA GLU A 77 -3.00 -17.45 -5.89
C GLU A 77 -4.17 -16.74 -6.59
N ILE A 78 -5.28 -17.45 -6.84
CA ILE A 78 -6.44 -16.93 -7.55
C ILE A 78 -7.72 -17.04 -6.71
N ILE A 79 -8.64 -16.11 -6.96
CA ILE A 79 -10.02 -16.21 -6.47
C ILE A 79 -10.73 -17.24 -7.35
N GLU A 80 -11.25 -18.29 -6.73
CA GLU A 80 -12.07 -19.27 -7.45
C GLU A 80 -13.47 -18.70 -7.71
N ASN A 81 -14.02 -19.03 -8.88
CA ASN A 81 -15.38 -18.66 -9.26
C ASN A 81 -15.66 -17.13 -9.24
N SER A 82 -14.67 -16.34 -9.66
CA SER A 82 -14.76 -14.87 -9.77
C SER A 82 -15.99 -14.39 -10.56
N TYR A 83 -16.40 -15.16 -11.58
CA TYR A 83 -17.56 -14.83 -12.40
C TYR A 83 -18.87 -14.86 -11.60
N ALA A 84 -19.10 -15.88 -10.77
CA ALA A 84 -20.30 -15.94 -9.93
C ALA A 84 -20.33 -14.82 -8.88
N ILE A 85 -19.16 -14.46 -8.34
CA ILE A 85 -19.03 -13.34 -7.41
C ILE A 85 -19.43 -12.04 -8.12
N GLN A 86 -18.88 -11.77 -9.31
CA GLN A 86 -19.24 -10.59 -10.10
C GLN A 86 -20.73 -10.57 -10.48
N ALA A 87 -21.30 -11.70 -10.88
CA ALA A 87 -22.72 -11.81 -11.18
C ALA A 87 -23.60 -11.50 -9.95
N THR A 88 -23.19 -11.98 -8.78
CA THR A 88 -23.88 -11.71 -7.50
C THR A 88 -23.80 -10.22 -7.14
N LEU A 89 -22.60 -9.61 -7.27
CA LEU A 89 -22.40 -8.18 -7.01
C LEU A 89 -23.24 -7.29 -7.94
N ASN A 90 -23.38 -7.66 -9.21
CA ASN A 90 -24.25 -6.95 -10.16
C ASN A 90 -25.74 -7.09 -9.84
N SER A 91 -26.15 -8.23 -9.26
CA SER A 91 -27.55 -8.50 -8.95
C SER A 91 -28.07 -7.78 -7.70
N HIS A 92 -27.18 -7.30 -6.82
CA HIS A 92 -27.56 -6.66 -5.56
C HIS A 92 -27.56 -5.13 -5.67
N PRO A 93 -28.70 -4.46 -5.43
CA PRO A 93 -28.83 -3.00 -5.58
C PRO A 93 -28.07 -2.20 -4.51
N GLU A 94 -27.64 -2.84 -3.42
CA GLU A 94 -26.84 -2.21 -2.36
C GLU A 94 -25.37 -2.00 -2.79
N VAL A 95 -24.92 -2.66 -3.85
CA VAL A 95 -23.55 -2.50 -4.37
C VAL A 95 -23.50 -1.27 -5.27
N LYS A 96 -22.92 -0.19 -4.76
CA LYS A 96 -22.81 1.07 -5.51
C LYS A 96 -21.83 0.98 -6.69
N SER A 97 -20.65 0.41 -6.42
CA SER A 97 -19.57 0.22 -7.39
C SER A 97 -18.66 -0.90 -6.89
N TYR A 98 -18.09 -1.68 -7.81
CA TYR A 98 -16.98 -2.59 -7.51
C TYR A 98 -15.93 -2.47 -8.61
N THR A 99 -14.71 -2.91 -8.30
CA THR A 99 -13.57 -2.93 -9.22
C THR A 99 -12.89 -4.29 -9.08
N SER A 100 -12.50 -4.88 -10.21
CA SER A 100 -11.72 -6.12 -10.21
C SER A 100 -10.26 -5.76 -10.43
N ARG A 101 -9.37 -6.34 -9.62
CA ARG A 101 -7.93 -6.12 -9.74
C ARG A 101 -7.24 -7.44 -10.02
N TYR A 102 -6.38 -7.44 -11.04
CA TYR A 102 -5.52 -8.57 -11.35
C TYR A 102 -4.12 -8.26 -10.86
N VAL A 103 -3.51 -9.18 -10.12
CA VAL A 103 -2.32 -8.89 -9.32
C VAL A 103 -1.27 -9.95 -9.59
N LYS A 104 -0.03 -9.54 -9.89
CA LYS A 104 1.10 -10.45 -10.09
C LYS A 104 2.39 -9.73 -9.74
N GLN A 105 3.35 -10.50 -9.25
CA GLN A 105 4.70 -10.00 -8.99
C GLN A 105 5.43 -9.79 -10.33
N ALA A 106 6.08 -8.64 -10.47
CA ALA A 106 6.84 -8.27 -11.65
C ALA A 106 8.13 -7.54 -11.26
N THR A 107 9.10 -7.52 -12.16
CA THR A 107 10.33 -6.75 -12.03
C THR A 107 10.30 -5.65 -13.07
N ALA A 108 10.36 -4.41 -12.62
CA ALA A 108 10.48 -3.24 -13.49
C ALA A 108 11.94 -2.81 -13.55
N GLU A 109 12.47 -2.67 -14.76
CA GLU A 109 13.83 -2.24 -15.06
C GLU A 109 13.79 -0.90 -15.81
N ALA A 110 14.64 0.03 -15.41
CA ALA A 110 14.75 1.35 -16.01
C ALA A 110 16.17 1.63 -16.51
N ASN A 111 16.30 2.55 -17.47
CA ASN A 111 17.59 2.97 -18.05
C ASN A 111 18.41 1.84 -18.69
N TYR A 112 17.76 0.74 -19.09
CA TYR A 112 18.37 -0.42 -19.73
C TYR A 112 19.12 -0.07 -21.04
N GLN A 113 18.68 0.98 -21.76
CA GLN A 113 19.29 1.41 -23.03
C GLN A 113 20.59 2.22 -22.86
N THR A 114 20.80 2.84 -21.70
CA THR A 114 21.94 3.75 -21.45
C THR A 114 23.07 3.08 -20.66
N ARG A 115 22.91 1.79 -20.33
CA ARG A 115 23.90 1.02 -19.58
C ARG A 115 25.03 0.62 -20.51
N TRP A 116 26.19 1.27 -20.36
CA TRP A 116 27.42 0.92 -21.06
C TRP A 116 28.33 0.00 -20.22
N ASP A 117 28.09 -0.08 -18.91
CA ASP A 117 28.89 -0.84 -17.96
C ASP A 117 28.08 -2.01 -17.37
N PHE A 118 28.59 -3.23 -17.58
CA PHE A 118 27.97 -4.47 -17.11
C PHE A 118 28.30 -4.83 -15.66
N ASP A 119 29.19 -4.08 -15.00
CA ASP A 119 29.65 -4.33 -13.62
C ASP A 119 28.76 -3.68 -12.55
N THR A 120 27.93 -2.70 -12.94
CA THR A 120 27.00 -2.01 -12.03
C THR A 120 25.66 -2.74 -11.90
N GLN A 121 25.09 -2.78 -10.69
CA GLN A 121 23.78 -3.38 -10.44
C GLN A 121 22.71 -2.81 -11.37
N GLU A 122 21.86 -3.67 -11.91
CA GLU A 122 20.73 -3.28 -12.76
C GLU A 122 19.79 -2.33 -12.00
N ASN A 123 19.39 -1.22 -12.61
CA ASN A 123 18.40 -0.29 -12.06
C ASN A 123 17.00 -0.92 -12.18
N SER A 124 16.78 -1.95 -11.36
CA SER A 124 15.60 -2.80 -11.37
C SER A 124 14.98 -2.85 -9.97
N VAL A 125 13.65 -2.90 -9.92
CA VAL A 125 12.89 -3.03 -8.68
C VAL A 125 11.86 -4.13 -8.83
N SER A 126 11.70 -4.95 -7.78
CA SER A 126 10.60 -5.90 -7.70
C SER A 126 9.36 -5.18 -7.19
N LEU A 127 8.28 -5.20 -7.96
CA LEU A 127 7.03 -4.55 -7.66
C LEU A 127 5.83 -5.45 -7.95
N GLU A 128 4.68 -5.09 -7.40
CA GLU A 128 3.43 -5.78 -7.67
C GLU A 128 2.69 -5.03 -8.77
N LEU A 129 2.56 -5.68 -9.94
CA LEU A 129 1.84 -5.16 -11.09
C LEU A 129 0.36 -5.46 -10.92
N VAL A 130 -0.47 -4.42 -11.10
CA VAL A 130 -1.91 -4.51 -10.97
C VAL A 130 -2.62 -4.07 -12.25
N GLY A 131 -3.38 -4.97 -12.84
CA GLY A 131 -4.35 -4.66 -13.90
C GLY A 131 -5.61 -4.08 -13.27
N ILE A 132 -5.97 -2.85 -13.66
CA ILE A 132 -7.16 -2.14 -13.20
C ILE A 132 -8.01 -1.63 -14.37
N ASP A 133 -9.29 -1.41 -14.11
CA ASP A 133 -10.15 -0.58 -14.95
C ASP A 133 -10.16 0.85 -14.35
N PRO A 134 -9.57 1.86 -15.04
CA PRO A 134 -9.42 3.21 -14.51
C PRO A 134 -10.74 3.88 -14.10
N ALA A 135 -11.84 3.63 -14.81
CA ALA A 135 -13.09 4.32 -14.53
C ALA A 135 -13.82 3.73 -13.32
N THR A 136 -13.83 2.41 -13.18
CA THR A 136 -14.38 1.77 -11.98
C THR A 136 -13.50 2.01 -10.76
N GLU A 137 -12.17 1.98 -10.93
CA GLU A 137 -11.21 2.20 -9.87
C GLU A 137 -11.35 3.60 -9.25
N THR A 138 -11.48 4.63 -10.09
CA THR A 138 -11.71 6.01 -9.63
C THR A 138 -12.99 6.15 -8.80
N LYS A 139 -14.04 5.38 -9.11
CA LYS A 139 -15.31 5.40 -8.37
C LYS A 139 -15.20 4.72 -7.00
N VAL A 140 -14.35 3.70 -6.85
CA VAL A 140 -14.23 2.90 -5.62
C VAL A 140 -13.16 3.46 -4.68
N THR A 141 -11.95 3.68 -5.18
CA THR A 141 -10.77 4.02 -4.35
C THR A 141 -10.23 5.41 -4.59
N LYS A 142 -10.79 6.14 -5.56
CA LYS A 142 -10.34 7.48 -5.93
C LYS A 142 -8.83 7.55 -6.22
N LEU A 143 -8.27 6.46 -6.76
CA LEU A 143 -6.84 6.33 -7.06
C LEU A 143 -6.31 7.50 -7.90
N ALA A 144 -7.15 8.06 -8.78
CA ALA A 144 -6.81 9.24 -9.57
C ALA A 144 -6.38 10.46 -8.72
N ASN A 145 -6.90 10.61 -7.49
CA ASN A 145 -6.51 11.70 -6.59
C ASN A 145 -5.14 11.50 -5.94
N SER A 146 -4.59 10.28 -6.01
CA SER A 146 -3.26 9.95 -5.50
C SER A 146 -2.17 10.14 -6.55
N VAL A 147 -2.49 10.57 -7.77
CA VAL A 147 -1.48 10.89 -8.80
C VAL A 147 -0.95 12.30 -8.54
N THR A 148 0.31 12.40 -8.11
CA THR A 148 0.96 13.70 -7.85
C THR A 148 1.61 14.28 -9.11
N VAL A 149 2.19 13.42 -9.95
CA VAL A 149 2.97 13.83 -11.13
C VAL A 149 2.53 13.04 -12.36
N GLY A 150 2.35 13.73 -13.48
CA GLY A 150 1.91 13.12 -14.74
C GLY A 150 0.38 12.98 -14.83
N ASP A 151 -0.07 12.03 -15.65
CA ASP A 151 -1.49 11.81 -15.96
C ASP A 151 -1.97 10.43 -15.49
N TYR A 152 -3.24 10.34 -15.09
CA TYR A 152 -3.91 9.07 -14.79
C TYR A 152 -4.19 8.24 -16.06
N LEU A 153 -4.36 6.93 -15.90
CA LEU A 153 -4.73 6.02 -17.00
C LEU A 153 -6.13 6.35 -17.54
N ARG A 154 -6.32 6.27 -18.85
CA ARG A 154 -7.65 6.36 -19.47
C ARG A 154 -8.09 5.01 -20.04
N GLU A 155 -9.39 4.82 -20.14
CA GLU A 155 -9.95 3.65 -20.84
C GLU A 155 -9.52 3.65 -22.31
N GLY A 156 -9.10 2.48 -22.82
CA GLY A 156 -8.68 2.31 -24.21
C GLY A 156 -7.27 2.81 -24.56
N GLU A 157 -6.53 3.38 -23.61
CA GLU A 157 -5.10 3.63 -23.77
C GLU A 157 -4.29 2.39 -23.36
N SER A 158 -3.26 2.08 -24.16
CA SER A 158 -2.39 0.91 -23.96
C SER A 158 -0.91 1.28 -24.03
N GLY A 159 -0.07 0.49 -23.37
CA GLY A 159 1.38 0.71 -23.26
C GLY A 159 1.77 1.74 -22.19
N TYR A 160 0.86 2.07 -21.27
CA TYR A 160 1.11 3.03 -20.19
C TYR A 160 1.08 2.38 -18.82
N ILE A 161 1.97 2.83 -17.94
CA ILE A 161 2.06 2.35 -16.55
C ILE A 161 2.06 3.52 -15.57
N LEU A 162 1.35 3.36 -14.46
CA LEU A 162 1.50 4.23 -13.30
C LEU A 162 2.43 3.55 -12.30
N LEU A 163 3.41 4.28 -11.80
CA LEU A 163 4.34 3.77 -10.80
C LEU A 163 4.04 4.39 -9.45
N GLY A 164 3.95 3.55 -8.42
CA GLY A 164 3.87 4.02 -7.05
C GLY A 164 5.19 4.66 -6.60
N ALA A 165 5.08 5.71 -5.81
CA ALA A 165 6.20 6.54 -5.34
C ALA A 165 7.25 5.76 -4.54
N ASP A 166 6.87 4.71 -3.80
CA ASP A 166 7.83 3.93 -2.99
C ASP A 166 8.83 3.16 -3.86
N ASN A 167 8.53 2.96 -5.15
CA ASN A 167 9.43 2.31 -6.10
C ASN A 167 10.49 3.26 -6.68
N LEU A 168 10.41 4.56 -6.39
CA LEU A 168 11.23 5.60 -7.03
C LEU A 168 12.17 6.25 -6.03
N ALA A 169 13.46 6.35 -6.40
CA ALA A 169 14.52 6.85 -5.52
C ALA A 169 14.32 8.33 -5.11
N GLU A 170 13.62 9.10 -5.95
CA GLU A 170 13.33 10.51 -5.70
C GLU A 170 12.25 10.72 -4.63
N TYR A 171 11.38 9.72 -4.41
CA TYR A 171 10.23 9.83 -3.53
C TYR A 171 10.31 8.91 -2.30
N THR A 172 11.25 7.96 -2.28
CA THR A 172 11.43 7.04 -1.15
C THR A 172 12.72 7.32 -0.38
N GLU A 173 12.59 7.47 0.93
CA GLU A 173 13.72 7.46 1.86
C GLU A 173 14.09 6.02 2.29
N PHE A 174 13.28 5.02 1.91
CA PHE A 174 13.44 3.62 2.30
C PHE A 174 14.27 2.85 1.28
N SER A 175 15.57 3.16 1.18
CA SER A 175 16.52 2.49 0.27
C SER A 175 17.31 1.34 0.90
N ASP A 176 17.03 0.98 2.16
CA ASP A 176 17.87 0.04 2.92
C ASP A 176 17.51 -1.43 2.63
N SER A 177 16.29 -1.71 2.14
CA SER A 177 15.81 -3.07 1.87
C SER A 177 15.68 -3.41 0.38
N PHE A 178 15.71 -2.41 -0.50
CA PHE A 178 15.68 -2.58 -1.95
C PHE A 178 16.29 -1.36 -2.62
N GLU A 179 16.79 -1.52 -3.84
CA GLU A 179 17.27 -0.39 -4.65
C GLU A 179 16.09 0.19 -5.45
N PRO A 180 15.64 1.42 -5.15
CA PRO A 180 14.55 2.03 -5.89
C PRO A 180 15.02 2.54 -7.26
N LEU A 181 14.07 2.68 -8.20
CA LEU A 181 14.34 3.14 -9.55
C LEU A 181 14.82 4.60 -9.55
N LYS A 182 15.99 4.83 -10.15
CA LYS A 182 16.59 6.16 -10.28
C LYS A 182 16.24 6.81 -11.61
N ASN A 183 16.09 8.14 -11.60
CA ASN A 183 15.83 8.98 -12.78
C ASN A 183 14.57 8.60 -13.57
N ILE A 184 13.46 8.40 -12.86
CA ILE A 184 12.16 8.14 -13.49
C ILE A 184 11.32 9.41 -13.48
N THR A 185 10.98 9.89 -14.66
CA THR A 185 10.00 10.95 -14.87
C THR A 185 8.86 10.43 -15.75
N PRO A 186 7.66 11.03 -15.70
CA PRO A 186 6.62 10.71 -16.65
C PRO A 186 7.13 10.88 -18.09
N GLY A 187 6.95 9.85 -18.91
CA GLY A 187 7.49 9.74 -20.27
C GLY A 187 8.67 8.77 -20.39
N THR A 188 9.32 8.38 -19.29
CA THR A 188 10.39 7.39 -19.31
C THR A 188 9.85 6.00 -19.66
N ARG A 189 10.61 5.24 -20.47
CA ARG A 189 10.30 3.84 -20.77
C ARG A 189 10.87 2.93 -19.69
N VAL A 190 10.02 2.05 -19.18
CA VAL A 190 10.39 1.01 -18.22
C VAL A 190 10.08 -0.35 -18.83
N LYS A 191 11.02 -1.28 -18.69
CA LYS A 191 10.85 -2.65 -19.13
C LYS A 191 10.29 -3.43 -17.95
N VAL A 192 9.06 -3.93 -18.08
CA VAL A 192 8.44 -4.77 -17.06
C VAL A 192 8.59 -6.22 -17.49
N SER A 193 9.01 -7.07 -16.58
CA SER A 193 9.13 -8.52 -16.77
C SER A 193 8.43 -9.23 -15.63
N PHE A 194 7.90 -10.42 -15.87
CA PHE A 194 7.46 -11.29 -14.79
C PHE A 194 8.09 -12.67 -14.95
N SER A 195 8.39 -13.32 -13.83
CA SER A 195 8.71 -14.74 -13.83
C SER A 195 7.41 -15.51 -14.02
N SER A 196 7.27 -16.21 -15.15
CA SER A 196 6.25 -17.24 -15.26
C SER A 196 6.71 -18.39 -14.36
N GLY A 197 5.89 -18.76 -13.38
CA GLY A 197 6.16 -19.88 -12.49
C GLY A 197 6.08 -21.19 -13.24
N SER A 198 7.14 -21.55 -13.97
CA SER A 198 7.36 -22.87 -14.58
C SER A 198 8.85 -23.23 -14.67
N ALA A 199 9.66 -22.73 -13.74
CA ALA A 199 11.08 -23.08 -13.61
C ALA A 199 11.43 -23.67 -12.22
N ALA A 200 10.43 -24.02 -11.41
CA ALA A 200 10.62 -24.50 -10.04
C ALA A 200 10.28 -25.99 -9.83
N GLU A 201 10.14 -26.80 -10.90
CA GLU A 201 9.88 -28.25 -10.77
C GLU A 201 10.93 -29.15 -11.48
N ASN A 202 12.09 -28.61 -11.89
CA ASN A 202 13.15 -29.47 -12.46
C ASN A 202 14.57 -29.21 -11.94
N ALA A 203 14.73 -28.43 -10.88
CA ALA A 203 15.98 -28.41 -10.12
C ALA A 203 16.01 -29.58 -9.11
N VAL A 204 15.87 -30.81 -9.60
CA VAL A 204 16.31 -32.00 -8.85
C VAL A 204 17.81 -31.83 -8.65
N SER A 205 18.19 -31.64 -7.39
CA SER A 205 19.56 -31.46 -6.95
C SER A 205 20.39 -32.71 -7.25
N GLY A 206 21.15 -32.69 -8.33
CA GLY A 206 22.26 -33.61 -8.55
C GLY A 206 23.57 -32.99 -8.01
N PRO A 207 24.37 -33.71 -7.21
CA PRO A 207 25.64 -33.20 -6.71
C PRO A 207 26.78 -33.57 -7.68
N HIS A 208 27.14 -32.66 -8.58
CA HIS A 208 28.41 -32.62 -9.31
C HIS A 208 28.50 -31.22 -9.94
N GLY A 209 29.52 -30.39 -9.73
CA GLY A 209 30.95 -30.64 -9.89
C GLY A 209 31.42 -29.60 -10.91
N GLY A 210 32.50 -28.87 -10.59
CA GLY A 210 32.94 -27.63 -11.22
C GLY A 210 32.85 -27.52 -12.76
N GLY A 211 32.62 -26.29 -13.22
CA GLY A 211 32.71 -25.94 -14.63
C GLY A 211 32.23 -24.50 -14.85
N ASP A 212 33.19 -23.63 -15.11
CA ASP A 212 33.01 -22.29 -15.67
C ASP A 212 32.02 -22.29 -16.84
N ASN A 213 31.05 -21.38 -16.82
CA ASN A 213 30.30 -20.92 -17.99
C ASN A 213 29.44 -19.72 -17.59
N GLY A 214 29.88 -18.54 -18.03
CA GLY A 214 29.02 -17.38 -18.20
C GLY A 214 27.76 -17.80 -18.95
N SER A 215 26.67 -17.91 -18.21
CA SER A 215 25.36 -18.29 -18.71
C SER A 215 24.42 -17.17 -18.34
N GLY A 216 24.10 -16.35 -19.36
CA GLY A 216 22.86 -15.60 -19.33
C GLY A 216 21.76 -16.59 -19.03
N VAL A 217 21.25 -16.55 -17.81
CA VAL A 217 20.00 -17.18 -17.46
C VAL A 217 18.97 -16.39 -18.26
N ASP A 218 18.65 -16.85 -19.47
CA ASP A 218 17.45 -16.45 -20.19
C ASP A 218 16.28 -16.87 -19.31
N ARG A 219 15.95 -15.99 -18.36
CA ARG A 219 14.67 -15.99 -17.69
C ARG A 219 13.67 -15.86 -18.83
N SER A 220 13.08 -16.98 -19.23
CA SER A 220 11.92 -17.04 -20.13
C SER A 220 10.74 -16.38 -19.42
N GLY A 221 10.86 -15.07 -19.24
CA GLY A 221 9.90 -14.17 -18.65
C GLY A 221 9.46 -13.26 -19.77
N VAL A 222 8.15 -13.17 -19.98
CA VAL A 222 7.62 -12.20 -20.93
C VAL A 222 7.93 -10.82 -20.41
N SER A 223 8.60 -10.06 -21.26
CA SER A 223 8.99 -8.70 -20.97
C SER A 223 8.40 -7.76 -22.00
N THR A 224 7.84 -6.66 -21.50
CA THR A 224 7.16 -5.66 -22.31
C THR A 224 7.55 -4.29 -21.82
N GLU A 225 7.74 -3.38 -22.76
CA GLU A 225 8.06 -1.98 -22.47
C GLU A 225 6.77 -1.19 -22.23
N PHE A 226 6.77 -0.41 -21.15
CA PHE A 226 5.70 0.52 -20.82
C PHE A 226 6.26 1.93 -20.69
N ILE A 227 5.45 2.92 -21.02
CA ILE A 227 5.76 4.33 -20.81
C ILE A 227 5.15 4.76 -19.47
N VAL A 228 5.97 5.31 -18.58
CA VAL A 228 5.50 5.84 -17.30
C VAL A 228 4.61 7.04 -17.57
N LYS A 229 3.32 6.95 -17.23
CA LYS A 229 2.37 8.03 -17.47
C LYS A 229 2.25 8.97 -16.27
N GLY A 230 2.37 8.41 -15.08
CA GLY A 230 2.25 9.16 -13.84
C GLY A 230 2.79 8.42 -12.63
N ILE A 231 2.98 9.17 -11.56
CA ILE A 231 3.51 8.71 -10.28
C ILE A 231 2.40 8.82 -9.25
N VAL A 232 2.11 7.70 -8.58
CA VAL A 232 1.09 7.59 -7.54
C VAL A 232 1.75 7.71 -6.17
N GLU A 233 1.45 8.80 -5.48
CA GLU A 233 1.89 9.04 -4.11
C GLU A 233 0.74 8.79 -3.14
N SER A 234 0.95 7.90 -2.19
CA SER A 234 -0.05 7.57 -1.18
C SER A 234 0.62 7.27 0.15
N LYS A 235 -0.03 7.67 1.23
CA LYS A 235 0.34 7.26 2.59
C LYS A 235 0.03 5.78 2.86
N VAL A 236 -0.77 5.15 2.00
CA VAL A 236 -1.10 3.74 2.07
C VAL A 236 -0.06 2.97 1.27
N GLY A 237 0.80 2.22 1.97
CA GLY A 237 1.93 1.52 1.35
C GLY A 237 1.50 0.53 0.25
N GLN A 238 0.31 -0.05 0.34
CA GLN A 238 -0.26 -0.95 -0.67
C GLN A 238 -0.59 -0.22 -1.97
N VAL A 239 -0.72 1.10 -1.94
CA VAL A 239 -0.92 1.91 -3.14
C VAL A 239 0.42 2.43 -3.67
N ALA A 240 1.29 2.90 -2.77
CA ALA A 240 2.58 3.48 -3.13
C ALA A 240 3.63 2.45 -3.60
N LYS A 241 3.49 1.16 -3.25
CA LYS A 241 4.44 0.09 -3.67
C LYS A 241 4.07 -0.60 -4.98
N ARG A 242 2.89 -0.32 -5.52
CA ARG A 242 2.36 -1.04 -6.69
C ARG A 242 2.62 -0.28 -7.98
N ALA A 243 2.60 -1.01 -9.08
CA ALA A 243 2.45 -0.42 -10.40
C ALA A 243 1.08 -0.77 -10.97
N TYR A 244 0.48 0.15 -11.72
CA TYR A 244 -0.85 -0.01 -12.29
C TYR A 244 -0.82 0.07 -13.80
N ILE A 245 -1.49 -0.87 -14.45
CA ILE A 245 -1.73 -0.90 -15.90
C ILE A 245 -3.21 -1.11 -16.17
N THR A 246 -3.64 -0.87 -17.40
CA THR A 246 -5.02 -1.15 -17.79
C THR A 246 -5.28 -2.66 -17.86
N THR A 247 -6.54 -3.05 -17.72
CA THR A 247 -6.93 -4.47 -17.83
C THR A 247 -6.69 -5.01 -19.24
N ASP A 248 -6.79 -4.16 -20.27
CA ASP A 248 -6.46 -4.52 -21.65
C ASP A 248 -4.96 -4.83 -21.80
N ASP A 249 -4.09 -3.97 -21.27
CA ASP A 249 -2.65 -4.20 -21.25
C ASP A 249 -2.28 -5.45 -20.43
N TRP A 250 -2.97 -5.66 -19.31
CA TRP A 250 -2.78 -6.86 -18.49
C TRP A 250 -3.09 -8.14 -19.28
N ASN A 251 -4.23 -8.17 -19.97
CA ASN A 251 -4.63 -9.33 -20.75
C ASN A 251 -3.68 -9.57 -21.93
N HIS A 252 -3.17 -8.51 -22.56
CA HIS A 252 -2.16 -8.64 -23.61
C HIS A 252 -0.82 -9.16 -23.06
N PHE A 253 -0.37 -8.61 -21.93
CA PHE A 253 0.90 -8.94 -21.30
C PHE A 253 0.94 -10.36 -20.73
N VAL A 254 -0.12 -10.77 -20.04
CA VAL A 254 -0.25 -12.11 -19.46
C VAL A 254 -0.71 -13.12 -20.52
N GLY A 255 -1.64 -12.76 -21.39
CA GLY A 255 -2.14 -13.63 -22.45
C GLY A 255 -1.08 -13.95 -23.51
N GLY A 256 -0.27 -12.96 -23.92
CA GLY A 256 0.84 -13.17 -24.85
C GLY A 256 1.91 -14.13 -24.31
N ALA A 257 2.01 -14.29 -22.99
CA ALA A 257 2.91 -15.26 -22.36
C ALA A 257 2.42 -16.70 -22.39
N VAL A 258 1.10 -16.90 -22.54
CA VAL A 258 0.51 -18.23 -22.68
C VAL A 258 0.69 -18.73 -24.13
N ASP A 259 0.58 -17.83 -25.11
CA ASP A 259 0.74 -18.17 -26.52
C ASP A 259 2.21 -18.42 -26.93
N GLY A 260 3.18 -17.79 -26.24
CA GLY A 260 4.61 -18.02 -26.47
C GLY A 260 5.19 -19.30 -25.82
N ALA A 261 4.36 -20.09 -25.14
CA ALA A 261 4.76 -21.33 -24.44
C ALA A 261 4.32 -22.62 -25.15
N ASN A 262 3.79 -22.53 -26.38
CA ASN A 262 3.43 -23.67 -27.25
C ASN A 262 4.37 -23.78 -28.45
#